data_AF-A0A955T7U1-F1
#
_entry.id   AF-A0A955T7U1-F1
#
_cell.length_a   1.000
_cell.length_b   1.000
_cell.length_c   1.000
_cell.angle_alpha   90.00
_cell.angle_beta   90.00
_cell.angle_gamma   90.00
#
_symmetry.space_group_name_H-M   'P 1'
#
loop_
_entity.id
_entity.type
_entity.pdbx_description
1 polymer ?
#
loop_
_entity_poly.entity_id
_entity_poly.type
_entity_poly.pdbx_seq_one_letter_code
_entity_poly.pdbx_strand_id
1 'polypeptide(L)' 'MARSVILGAGVAGLAAAYHLQRLGEKDPLVLEKNPYPG' A
#
# COMPACT_ATOMS: atom_id res chain seq x y z
N MET A 1 7.28 7.67 -10.66
CA MET A 1 8.00 6.90 -9.64
C MET A 1 7.20 6.98 -8.36
N ALA A 2 6.83 5.84 -7.78
CA ALA A 2 6.16 5.78 -6.48
C ALA A 2 7.11 6.34 -5.40
N ARG A 3 6.65 7.30 -4.58
CA ARG A 3 7.47 7.84 -3.48
C ARG A 3 7.47 6.91 -2.26
N SER A 4 6.52 5.97 -2.21
CA SER A 4 6.36 5.04 -1.10
C SER A 4 6.06 3.63 -1.61
N VAL A 5 6.85 2.67 -1.13
CA VAL A 5 6.67 1.24 -1.40
C VAL A 5 6.32 0.56 -0.08
N ILE A 6 5.24 -0.21 -0.08
CA ILE A 6 4.71 -0.95 1.06
C ILE A 6 4.84 -2.44 0.75
N LEU A 7 5.48 -3.19 1.66
CA LEU A 7 5.63 -4.64 1.54
C LEU A 7 4.63 -5.32 2.47
N GLY A 8 3.71 -6.09 1.89
CA GLY A 8 2.61 -6.76 2.56
C GLY A 8 1.26 -6.07 2.31
N ALA A 9 0.28 -6.82 1.80
CA ALA A 9 -1.11 -6.40 1.59
C ALA A 9 -2.07 -7.00 2.63
N GLY A 10 -1.58 -7.21 3.86
CA GLY A 10 -2.44 -7.43 5.02
C GLY A 10 -3.06 -6.14 5.54
N VAL A 11 -3.87 -6.22 6.60
CA VAL A 11 -4.58 -5.06 7.20
C VAL A 11 -3.70 -3.83 7.40
N ALA A 12 -2.47 -4.01 7.90
CA ALA A 12 -1.56 -2.89 8.16
C ALA A 12 -1.08 -2.19 6.88
N GLY A 13 -0.70 -2.96 5.86
CA GLY A 13 -0.19 -2.42 4.60
C GLY A 13 -1.28 -1.73 3.79
N LEU A 14 -2.49 -2.31 3.75
CA LEU A 14 -3.65 -1.71 3.10
C LEU A 14 -4.09 -0.44 3.81
N ALA A 15 -4.13 -0.43 5.15
CA ALA A 15 -4.42 0.78 5.91
C ALA A 15 -3.40 1.89 5.63
N ALA A 16 -2.11 1.54 5.58
CA ALA A 16 -1.05 2.50 5.24
C ALA A 16 -1.25 3.10 3.84
N ALA A 17 -1.49 2.26 2.83
CA ALA A 17 -1.75 2.70 1.46
C ALA A 17 -2.99 3.61 1.37
N TYR A 18 -4.09 3.22 2.01
CA TYR A 18 -5.31 4.01 2.08
C TYR A 18 -5.07 5.40 2.69
N HIS A 19 -4.39 5.48 3.83
CA HIS A 19 -4.11 6.75 4.49
C HIS A 19 -3.12 7.62 3.70
N LEU A 20 -2.11 7.03 3.07
CA LEU A 20 -1.21 7.76 2.16
C LEU A 20 -1.98 8.39 1.00
N GLN A 21 -2.87 7.62 0.35
CA GLN A 21 -3.72 8.16 -0.71
C GLN A 21 -4.62 9.30 -0.22
N ARG A 22 -5.26 9.10 0.94
CA ARG A 22 -6.12 10.12 1.56
C ARG A 22 -5.36 11.40 1.94
N LEU A 23 -4.07 11.32 2.20
CA LEU A 23 -3.17 12.46 2.48
C LEU A 23 -2.56 13.09 1.21
N GLY A 24 -2.98 12.64 0.02
CA GLY A 24 -2.57 13.23 -1.25
C GLY A 24 -1.37 12.56 -1.91
N GLU A 25 -0.88 11.43 -1.38
CA GLU A 25 0.03 10.59 -2.15
C GLU A 25 -0.71 9.95 -3.32
N LYS A 26 -0.21 10.14 -4.54
CA LYS A 26 -0.96 9.74 -5.74
C LYS A 26 -0.70 8.29 -6.17
N ASP A 27 0.45 7.74 -5.81
CA ASP A 27 0.93 6.47 -6.37
C ASP A 27 1.74 5.64 -5.36
N PRO A 28 1.17 5.24 -4.21
CA PRO A 28 1.83 4.28 -3.34
C PRO A 28 1.79 2.88 -3.97
N LEU A 29 2.94 2.19 -4.00
CA LEU A 29 3.04 0.83 -4.52
C LEU A 29 2.94 -0.18 -3.37
N VAL A 30 1.97 -1.08 -3.43
CA VAL A 30 1.85 -2.22 -2.50
C VAL A 30 2.30 -3.49 -3.19
N LEU A 31 3.19 -4.25 -2.56
CA LEU A 31 3.67 -5.55 -3.04
C LEU A 31 3.31 -6.64 -2.04
N GLU A 32 2.67 -7.70 -2.51
CA GLU A 32 2.28 -8.85 -1.71
C GLU A 32 2.83 -10.13 -2.32
N LYS A 33 3.32 -11.04 -1.49
CA LYS A 33 3.82 -12.36 -1.91
C LYS A 33 2.66 -13.29 -2.27
N ASN A 34 1.57 -13.23 -1.51
CA ASN A 34 0.40 -14.06 -1.69
C ASN A 34 -0.42 -13.61 -2.91
N PRO A 35 -1.19 -14.51 -3.53
CA PRO A 35 -2.07 -14.16 -4.65
C PRO A 35 -3.29 -13.33 -4.24
N TYR A 36 -3.52 -13.12 -2.94
CA TYR A 36 -4.67 -12.41 -2.39
C TYR A 36 -4.26 -11.46 -1.25
N PRO A 37 -4.94 -10.32 -1.08
CA PRO A 37 -4.81 -9.46 0.10
C PRO A 37 -5.61 -10.02 1.29
N GLY A 38 -5.33 -9.48 2.49
CA GLY A 38 -6.02 -9.87 3.74
C GLY A 38 -5.05 -10.07 4.89
#